data_AF-A0A0Q5IY54-F1
#
_entry.id   AF-A0A0Q5IY54-F1
#
_cell.length_a   1.000
_cell.length_b   1.000
_cell.length_c   1.000
_cell.angle_alpha   90.00
_cell.angle_beta   90.00
_cell.angle_gamma   90.00
#
_symmetry.space_group_name_H-M   'P 1'
#
loop_
_entity.id
_entity.type
_entity.pdbx_description
1 polymer ?
#
loop_
_entity_poly.entity_id
_entity_poly.type
_entity_poly.pdbx_seq_one_letter_code
_entity_poly.pdbx_strand_id
1 'polypeptide(L)'
;MTTTGPDAAEAFLRDFLSTATPQQRHTFVRRTNYDDGTDRLRFVLDDASTDRATALAAYWMLGAGYYAQYATVDDAADYERPTWELLRVVEQRYADGFWADHGIGFDPTDDEGDDWTTEYSEVVRPIPDAMREPVAGEPVDDDDTEDGLPLDVYEHYEALVD
;
A
#
# COMPACT_ATOMS: atom_id res chain seq x y z
N MET A 1 15.17 26.57 10.21
CA MET A 1 13.74 26.70 9.82
C MET A 1 13.00 25.72 10.70
N THR A 2 12.04 26.20 11.50
CA THR A 2 11.24 25.32 12.37
C THR A 2 10.18 24.68 11.48
N THR A 3 10.23 23.36 11.34
CA THR A 3 9.22 22.55 10.67
C THR A 3 7.86 22.81 11.34
N THR A 4 6.80 23.05 10.57
CA THR A 4 5.43 23.22 11.08
C THR A 4 4.88 21.86 11.55
N GLY A 5 3.76 21.85 12.30
CA GLY A 5 3.15 20.61 12.81
C GLY A 5 2.96 19.53 11.74
N PRO A 6 2.20 19.80 10.66
CA PRO A 6 1.98 18.82 9.58
C PRO A 6 3.28 18.34 8.90
N ASP A 7 4.23 19.25 8.65
CA ASP A 7 5.52 18.88 8.06
C ASP A 7 6.37 18.02 9.02
N ALA A 8 6.19 18.20 10.34
CA ALA A 8 6.89 17.43 11.37
C ALA A 8 6.27 16.04 11.56
N ALA A 9 4.94 15.93 11.50
CA ALA A 9 4.22 14.66 11.51
C ALA A 9 4.63 13.79 10.31
N GLU A 10 4.64 14.36 9.10
CA GLU A 10 5.08 13.66 7.89
C GLU A 10 6.56 13.24 7.96
N ALA A 11 7.44 14.09 8.50
CA ALA A 11 8.83 13.73 8.70
C ALA A 11 8.99 12.59 9.72
N PHE A 12 8.26 12.64 10.84
CA PHE A 12 8.25 11.58 11.84
C PHE A 12 7.77 10.25 11.26
N LEU A 13 6.67 10.26 10.50
CA LEU A 13 6.13 9.05 9.88
C LEU A 13 7.12 8.42 8.90
N ARG A 14 7.78 9.24 8.06
CA ARG A 14 8.81 8.75 7.14
C ARG A 14 10.01 8.16 7.87
N ASP A 15 10.46 8.79 8.95
CA ASP A 15 11.55 8.27 9.78
C ASP A 15 11.17 6.92 10.42
N PHE A 16 9.94 6.80 10.94
CA PHE A 16 9.40 5.53 11.43
C PHE A 16 9.41 4.46 10.33
N LEU A 17 8.77 4.72 9.19
CA LEU A 17 8.65 3.76 8.07
C LEU A 17 10.02 3.35 7.51
N SER A 18 11.02 4.23 7.55
CA SER A 18 12.39 3.91 7.12
C SER A 18 13.09 2.86 7.98
N THR A 19 12.70 2.74 9.26
CA THR A 19 13.28 1.80 10.22
C THR A 19 12.30 0.71 10.68
N ALA A 20 11.04 0.80 10.24
CA ALA A 20 9.99 -0.16 10.51
C ALA A 20 10.36 -1.57 10.01
N THR A 21 9.90 -2.57 10.76
CA THR A 21 10.00 -3.97 10.33
C THR A 21 9.15 -4.23 9.08
N PRO A 22 9.44 -5.31 8.31
CA PRO A 22 8.60 -5.70 7.19
C PRO A 22 7.11 -5.84 7.55
N GLN A 23 6.81 -6.41 8.73
CA GLN A 23 5.46 -6.57 9.27
C GLN A 23 4.80 -5.22 9.54
N GLN A 24 5.50 -4.27 10.18
CA GLN A 24 4.96 -2.93 10.42
C GLN A 24 4.68 -2.17 9.12
N ARG A 25 5.54 -2.31 8.10
CA ARG A 25 5.26 -1.73 6.76
C ARG A 25 4.05 -2.40 6.10
N HIS A 26 3.90 -3.71 6.27
CA HIS A 26 2.76 -4.47 5.77
C HIS A 26 1.45 -3.99 6.41
N THR A 27 1.40 -3.92 7.73
CA THR A 27 0.26 -3.44 8.50
C THR A 27 -0.09 -1.99 8.14
N PHE A 28 0.92 -1.11 8.03
CA PHE A 28 0.72 0.27 7.59
C PHE A 28 0.03 0.34 6.23
N VAL A 29 0.55 -0.38 5.24
CA VAL A 29 -0.07 -0.45 3.92
C VAL A 29 -1.50 -0.99 3.99
N ARG A 30 -1.76 -2.05 4.75
CA ARG A 30 -3.11 -2.65 4.79
C ARG A 30 -4.16 -1.75 5.44
N ARG A 31 -3.77 -0.89 6.38
CA ARG A 31 -4.73 -0.23 7.28
C ARG A 31 -4.72 1.29 7.23
N THR A 32 -3.69 1.91 6.65
CA THR A 32 -3.64 3.38 6.57
C THR A 32 -4.77 3.95 5.71
N ASN A 33 -5.24 5.13 6.06
CA ASN A 33 -6.20 5.87 5.28
C ASN A 33 -5.58 6.35 3.95
N TYR A 34 -6.25 6.01 2.85
CA TYR A 34 -5.83 6.34 1.50
C TYR A 34 -6.32 7.70 0.99
N ASP A 35 -7.16 8.41 1.75
CA ASP A 35 -7.74 9.71 1.38
C ASP A 35 -6.68 10.82 1.24
N ASP A 36 -5.55 10.70 1.95
CA ASP A 36 -4.42 11.65 1.89
C ASP A 36 -3.57 11.49 0.60
N GLY A 37 -3.96 10.57 -0.29
CA GLY A 37 -3.26 10.28 -1.53
C GLY A 37 -2.20 9.19 -1.41
N THR A 38 -1.31 9.10 -2.41
CA THR A 38 -0.42 7.94 -2.57
C THR A 38 1.03 8.14 -2.12
N ASP A 39 1.36 9.31 -1.57
CA ASP A 39 2.76 9.66 -1.29
C ASP A 39 3.38 8.78 -0.18
N ARG A 40 2.62 8.46 0.86
CA ARG A 40 3.07 7.57 1.95
C ARG A 40 3.28 6.14 1.43
N LEU A 41 2.38 5.65 0.56
CA LEU A 41 2.53 4.33 -0.06
C LEU A 41 3.70 4.29 -1.03
N ARG A 42 3.89 5.34 -1.84
CA ARG A 42 5.07 5.48 -2.71
C ARG A 42 6.37 5.38 -1.92
N PHE A 43 6.46 6.06 -0.78
CA PHE A 43 7.63 6.00 0.09
C PHE A 43 7.98 4.56 0.50
N VAL A 44 6.98 3.76 0.88
CA VAL A 44 7.17 2.34 1.25
C VAL A 44 7.52 1.49 0.02
N LEU A 45 6.84 1.71 -1.12
CA LEU A 45 6.98 0.90 -2.33
C LEU A 45 8.25 1.20 -3.15
N ASP A 46 8.87 2.36 -2.95
CA ASP A 46 10.16 2.73 -3.55
C ASP A 46 11.37 2.08 -2.85
N ASP A 47 11.19 1.50 -1.66
CA ASP A 47 12.22 0.74 -0.97
C ASP A 47 12.20 -0.74 -1.39
N ALA A 48 13.27 -1.20 -2.05
CA ALA A 48 13.41 -2.59 -2.49
C ALA A 48 13.47 -3.60 -1.33
N SER A 49 13.74 -3.15 -0.10
CA SER A 49 13.69 -3.99 1.10
C SER A 49 12.26 -4.25 1.60
N THR A 50 11.25 -3.55 1.08
CA THR A 50 9.84 -3.86 1.33
C THR A 50 9.50 -5.27 0.85
N ASP A 51 8.61 -5.95 1.57
CA ASP A 51 8.16 -7.30 1.25
C ASP A 51 7.25 -7.30 0.01
N ARG A 52 7.38 -8.31 -0.85
CA ARG A 52 6.54 -8.52 -2.03
C ARG A 52 5.05 -8.68 -1.69
N ALA A 53 4.70 -9.32 -0.58
CA ALA A 53 3.32 -9.44 -0.10
C ALA A 53 2.77 -8.06 0.29
N THR A 54 3.60 -7.18 0.86
CA THR A 54 3.23 -5.78 1.13
C THR A 54 2.98 -5.01 -0.16
N ALA A 55 3.81 -5.21 -1.20
CA ALA A 55 3.56 -4.59 -2.50
C ALA A 55 2.27 -5.10 -3.16
N LEU A 56 1.98 -6.40 -3.02
CA LEU A 56 0.74 -6.99 -3.51
C LEU A 56 -0.48 -6.46 -2.74
N ALA A 57 -0.40 -6.36 -1.42
CA ALA A 57 -1.45 -5.77 -0.60
C ALA A 57 -1.72 -4.32 -1.01
N ALA A 58 -0.67 -3.49 -1.14
CA ALA A 58 -0.81 -2.11 -1.59
C ALA A 58 -1.55 -2.00 -2.92
N TYR A 59 -1.24 -2.88 -3.88
CA TYR A 59 -1.88 -2.89 -5.19
C TYR A 59 -3.40 -3.04 -5.08
N TRP A 60 -3.88 -3.99 -4.27
CA TRP A 60 -5.30 -4.24 -4.11
C TRP A 60 -6.00 -3.19 -3.26
N MET A 61 -5.38 -2.74 -2.16
CA MET A 61 -5.92 -1.69 -1.29
C MET A 61 -6.05 -0.34 -2.00
N LEU A 62 -5.17 -0.05 -2.98
CA LEU A 62 -5.28 1.12 -3.87
C LEU A 62 -6.44 1.02 -4.88
N GLY A 63 -7.20 -0.08 -4.88
CA GLY A 63 -8.34 -0.28 -5.77
C GLY A 63 -7.97 -0.74 -7.17
N ALA A 64 -6.97 -1.60 -7.34
CA ALA A 64 -6.55 -2.09 -8.66
C ALA A 64 -7.70 -2.56 -9.56
N GLY A 65 -8.71 -3.22 -8.98
CA GLY A 65 -9.93 -3.63 -9.68
C GLY A 65 -10.68 -2.44 -10.29
N TYR A 66 -10.88 -1.37 -9.52
CA TYR A 66 -11.49 -0.12 -9.99
C TYR A 66 -10.69 0.49 -11.13
N TYR A 67 -9.38 0.66 -10.94
CA TYR A 67 -8.52 1.33 -11.94
C TYR A 67 -8.31 0.52 -13.22
N ALA A 68 -8.66 -0.77 -13.24
CA ALA A 68 -8.65 -1.60 -14.43
C ALA A 68 -9.73 -1.21 -15.47
N GLN A 69 -10.70 -0.36 -15.10
CA GLN A 69 -11.67 0.22 -16.04
C GLN A 69 -11.03 1.25 -17.01
N TYR A 70 -9.88 1.83 -16.64
CA TYR A 70 -9.18 2.82 -17.44
C TYR A 70 -8.14 2.16 -18.36
N ALA A 71 -8.28 2.34 -19.68
CA ALA A 71 -7.33 1.81 -20.65
C ALA A 71 -5.99 2.57 -20.61
N THR A 72 -6.04 3.88 -20.41
CA THR A 72 -4.90 4.79 -20.35
C THR A 72 -5.07 5.80 -19.21
N VAL A 73 -3.98 6.47 -18.81
CA VAL A 73 -4.01 7.53 -17.79
C VAL A 73 -4.92 8.70 -18.17
N ASP A 74 -5.11 8.97 -19.47
CA ASP A 74 -5.95 10.06 -19.95
C ASP A 74 -7.45 9.79 -19.79
N ASP A 75 -7.83 8.53 -19.56
CA ASP A 75 -9.21 8.13 -19.29
C ASP A 75 -9.61 8.36 -17.82
N ALA A 76 -8.63 8.55 -16.93
CA ALA A 76 -8.84 8.81 -15.51
C ALA A 76 -8.91 10.32 -15.20
N ALA A 77 -9.69 10.70 -14.18
CA ALA A 77 -9.74 12.08 -13.72
C ALA A 77 -8.39 12.51 -13.12
N ASP A 78 -8.08 13.81 -13.14
CA ASP A 78 -6.75 14.32 -12.73
C ASP A 78 -6.32 13.87 -11.33
N TYR A 79 -7.26 13.75 -10.39
CA TYR A 79 -6.98 13.32 -9.01
C TYR A 79 -6.73 11.80 -8.89
N GLU A 80 -7.14 11.01 -9.89
CA GLU A 80 -7.01 9.56 -9.94
C GLU A 80 -5.71 9.12 -10.63
N ARG A 81 -5.15 9.98 -11.50
CA ARG A 81 -3.93 9.69 -12.27
C ARG A 81 -2.76 9.24 -11.40
N PRO A 82 -2.46 9.88 -10.24
CA PRO A 82 -1.32 9.46 -9.42
C PRO A 82 -1.43 8.02 -8.92
N THR A 83 -2.64 7.58 -8.57
CA THR A 83 -2.93 6.21 -8.13
C THR A 83 -2.85 5.24 -9.30
N TRP A 84 -3.46 5.57 -10.45
CA TRP A 84 -3.36 4.76 -11.65
C TRP A 84 -1.89 4.53 -12.05
N GLU A 85 -1.07 5.58 -12.04
CA GLU A 85 0.36 5.48 -12.34
C GLU A 85 1.12 4.62 -11.33
N LEU A 86 0.82 4.74 -10.03
CA LEU A 86 1.43 3.91 -9.01
C LEU A 86 1.11 2.43 -9.23
N LEU A 87 -0.14 2.09 -9.54
CA LEU A 87 -0.55 0.72 -9.87
C LEU A 87 0.23 0.17 -11.07
N ARG A 88 0.51 0.99 -12.09
CA ARG A 88 1.37 0.60 -13.23
C ARG A 88 2.81 0.31 -12.80
N VAL A 89 3.36 1.17 -11.95
CA VAL A 89 4.71 0.97 -11.39
C VAL A 89 4.73 -0.33 -10.60
N VAL A 90 3.68 -0.61 -9.83
CA VAL A 90 3.63 -1.81 -9.00
C VAL A 90 3.59 -3.08 -9.85
N GLU A 91 2.74 -3.15 -10.86
CA GLU A 91 2.69 -4.29 -11.78
C GLU A 91 4.04 -4.58 -12.43
N GLN A 92 4.72 -3.53 -12.91
CA GLN A 92 6.01 -3.67 -13.57
C GLN A 92 7.08 -4.18 -12.58
N ARG A 93 7.19 -3.54 -11.41
CA ARG A 93 8.16 -3.92 -10.38
C ARG A 93 7.91 -5.31 -9.81
N TYR A 94 6.65 -5.72 -9.71
CA TYR A 94 6.28 -7.05 -9.26
C TYR A 94 6.73 -8.11 -10.27
N ALA A 95 6.48 -7.87 -11.56
CA ALA A 95 6.95 -8.73 -12.64
C ALA A 95 8.49 -8.81 -12.71
N ASP A 96 9.18 -7.72 -12.38
CA ASP A 96 10.64 -7.65 -12.35
C ASP A 96 11.27 -8.24 -11.08
N GLY A 97 10.47 -8.62 -10.07
CA GLY A 97 10.96 -9.14 -8.79
C GLY A 97 11.72 -8.11 -7.96
N PHE A 98 11.28 -6.84 -7.98
CA PHE A 98 11.97 -5.72 -7.34
C PHE A 98 12.02 -5.80 -5.81
N TRP A 99 10.97 -6.33 -5.17
CA TRP A 99 10.83 -6.36 -3.72
C TRP A 99 11.38 -7.64 -3.10
N ALA A 100 11.80 -7.54 -1.84
CA ALA A 100 12.30 -8.64 -1.05
C ALA A 100 11.17 -9.61 -0.64
N ASP A 101 11.57 -10.76 -0.10
CA ASP A 101 10.68 -11.75 0.52
C ASP A 101 11.15 -11.96 1.97
N HIS A 102 10.33 -11.54 2.93
CA HIS A 102 10.53 -11.69 4.37
C HIS A 102 9.55 -12.70 4.97
N GLY A 103 8.89 -13.53 4.15
CA GLY A 103 7.98 -14.59 4.58
C GLY A 103 6.60 -14.11 5.02
N ILE A 104 6.18 -12.91 4.59
CA ILE A 104 4.82 -12.40 4.83
C ILE A 104 3.86 -13.05 3.83
N GLY A 105 2.71 -13.51 4.33
CA GLY A 105 1.63 -14.05 3.51
C GLY A 105 0.60 -12.97 3.17
N PHE A 106 0.08 -13.01 1.94
CA PHE A 106 -1.08 -12.20 1.54
C PHE A 106 -1.83 -12.91 0.40
N ASP A 107 -3.14 -13.10 0.55
CA ASP A 107 -4.01 -13.68 -0.46
C ASP A 107 -5.05 -12.63 -0.89
N PRO A 108 -4.96 -12.08 -2.12
CA PRO A 108 -5.92 -11.09 -2.59
C PRO A 108 -7.33 -11.66 -2.82
N THR A 109 -7.49 -12.99 -2.79
CA THR A 109 -8.79 -13.67 -2.95
C THR A 109 -9.43 -14.08 -1.63
N ASP A 110 -8.71 -13.96 -0.51
CA ASP A 110 -9.20 -14.23 0.85
C ASP A 110 -8.38 -13.43 1.87
N ASP A 111 -8.72 -12.15 2.01
CA ASP A 111 -8.15 -11.26 3.02
C ASP A 111 -9.24 -10.95 4.05
N GLU A 112 -9.17 -11.60 5.21
CA GLU A 112 -10.21 -11.49 6.27
C GLU A 112 -11.64 -11.84 5.78
N GLY A 113 -11.74 -12.65 4.73
CA GLY A 113 -13.00 -13.07 4.10
C GLY A 113 -13.41 -12.24 2.88
N ASP A 114 -12.63 -11.21 2.52
CA ASP A 114 -12.85 -10.38 1.33
C ASP A 114 -12.02 -10.88 0.13
N ASP A 115 -12.63 -10.87 -1.06
CA ASP A 115 -11.97 -11.17 -2.35
C ASP A 115 -11.83 -9.89 -3.17
N TRP A 116 -10.69 -9.21 -3.01
CA TRP A 116 -10.32 -7.98 -3.70
C TRP A 116 -10.31 -8.13 -5.23
N THR A 117 -10.13 -9.35 -5.73
CA THR A 117 -10.02 -9.61 -7.18
C THR A 117 -11.36 -9.60 -7.90
N THR A 118 -12.48 -9.56 -7.15
CA THR A 118 -13.84 -9.64 -7.68
C THR A 118 -14.72 -8.42 -7.40
N GLU A 119 -14.23 -7.45 -6.63
CA GLU A 119 -15.01 -6.27 -6.22
C GLU A 119 -15.54 -5.43 -7.39
N TYR A 120 -14.79 -5.41 -8.50
CA TYR A 120 -15.11 -4.61 -9.67
C TYR A 120 -15.25 -5.50 -10.91
N SER A 121 -16.38 -5.34 -11.61
CA SER A 121 -16.74 -6.17 -12.77
C SER A 121 -16.36 -5.57 -14.11
N GLU A 122 -16.08 -4.26 -14.17
CA GLU A 122 -15.68 -3.57 -15.40
C GLU A 122 -14.15 -3.58 -15.53
N VAL A 123 -13.66 -4.48 -16.38
CA VAL A 123 -12.23 -4.62 -16.67
C VAL A 123 -12.02 -4.32 -18.15
N VAL A 124 -11.51 -3.12 -18.44
CA VAL A 124 -11.10 -2.73 -19.79
C VAL A 124 -9.65 -3.14 -20.05
N ARG A 125 -8.79 -2.94 -19.04
CA ARG A 125 -7.40 -3.33 -19.07
C ARG A 125 -7.20 -4.60 -18.23
N PRO A 126 -6.59 -5.66 -18.77
CA PRO A 126 -6.31 -6.86 -17.99
C PRO A 126 -5.32 -6.55 -16.85
N ILE A 127 -5.69 -6.94 -15.62
CA ILE A 127 -4.77 -7.05 -14.49
C ILE A 127 -3.91 -8.31 -14.71
N PRO A 128 -2.58 -8.27 -14.52
CA PRO A 128 -1.72 -9.44 -14.69
C PRO A 128 -2.10 -10.60 -13.74
N ASP A 129 -1.97 -11.84 -14.20
CA ASP A 129 -2.30 -13.04 -13.40
C ASP A 129 -1.47 -13.13 -12.12
N ALA A 130 -0.19 -12.75 -12.17
CA ALA A 130 0.69 -12.73 -11.01
C ALA A 130 0.21 -11.81 -9.87
N MET A 131 -0.63 -10.81 -10.17
CA MET A 131 -1.24 -9.95 -9.14
C MET A 131 -2.43 -10.61 -8.46
N ARG A 132 -2.93 -11.75 -8.96
CA ARG A 132 -4.01 -12.53 -8.32
C ARG A 132 -3.49 -13.74 -7.56
N GLU A 133 -2.21 -14.06 -7.71
CA GLU A 133 -1.61 -15.21 -7.06
C GLU A 133 -1.30 -14.87 -5.60
N PRO A 134 -1.72 -15.72 -4.65
CA PRO A 134 -1.38 -15.52 -3.24
C PRO A 134 0.13 -15.61 -3.05
N VAL A 135 0.66 -14.76 -2.18
CA VAL A 135 2.02 -14.89 -1.67
C VAL A 135 1.97 -15.78 -0.44
N ALA A 136 2.67 -16.91 -0.50
CA ALA A 136 2.77 -17.82 0.63
C ALA A 136 3.64 -17.21 1.73
N GLY A 137 3.18 -17.29 2.98
CA GLY A 137 3.88 -16.79 4.14
C GLY A 137 2.96 -16.77 5.36
N GLU A 138 3.45 -16.20 6.45
CA GLU A 138 2.66 -16.04 7.67
C GLU A 138 1.80 -14.77 7.59
N PRO A 139 0.52 -14.83 8.00
CA PRO A 139 -0.29 -13.62 8.13
C PRO A 139 0.30 -12.71 9.21
N VAL A 140 0.11 -11.40 9.04
CA VAL A 140 0.55 -10.41 10.02
C VAL A 140 -0.64 -10.04 10.90
N ASP A 141 -0.46 -10.19 12.21
CA ASP A 141 -1.39 -9.70 13.23
C ASP A 141 -1.28 -8.18 13.37
N ASP A 142 -2.41 -7.49 13.39
CA ASP A 142 -2.51 -6.03 13.49
C ASP A 142 -3.47 -5.53 14.59
N ASP A 143 -3.87 -6.39 15.54
CA ASP A 143 -4.81 -6.07 16.63
C ASP A 143 -4.40 -4.86 17.50
N ASP A 144 -3.09 -4.59 17.63
CA ASP A 144 -2.54 -3.48 18.43
C ASP A 144 -2.10 -2.28 17.57
N THR A 145 -2.85 -1.98 16.50
CA THR A 145 -2.56 -0.86 15.60
C THR A 145 -3.76 0.05 15.34
N GLU A 146 -3.49 1.31 15.01
CA GLU A 146 -4.47 2.30 14.56
C GLU A 146 -3.90 2.99 13.30
N ASP A 147 -4.71 3.14 12.25
CA ASP A 147 -4.27 3.56 10.91
C ASP A 147 -3.03 2.78 10.37
N GLY A 148 -2.88 1.53 10.81
CA GLY A 148 -1.75 0.67 10.47
C GLY A 148 -0.43 1.01 11.16
N LEU A 149 -0.46 1.88 12.17
CA LEU A 149 0.69 2.21 13.01
C LEU A 149 0.54 1.56 14.39
N PRO A 150 1.63 1.11 15.02
CA PRO A 150 1.61 0.76 16.45
C PRO A 150 1.02 1.91 17.26
N LEU A 151 0.21 1.61 18.29
CA LEU A 151 -0.54 2.64 19.03
C LEU A 151 0.32 3.79 19.55
N ASP A 152 1.52 3.52 20.06
CA ASP A 152 2.45 4.57 20.55
C ASP A 152 2.99 5.47 19.44
N VAL A 153 3.17 4.90 18.23
CA VAL A 153 3.56 5.63 17.03
C VAL A 153 2.40 6.48 16.51
N TYR A 154 1.19 5.91 16.47
CA TYR A 154 -0.03 6.61 16.07
C TYR A 154 -0.30 7.82 16.97
N GLU A 155 -0.31 7.62 18.29
CA GLU A 155 -0.55 8.70 19.27
C GLU A 155 0.48 9.84 19.14
N HIS A 156 1.74 9.51 18.84
CA HIS A 156 2.77 10.51 18.62
C HIS A 156 2.58 11.26 17.30
N TYR A 157 2.21 10.55 16.23
CA TYR A 157 1.91 11.14 14.94
C TYR A 157 0.75 12.14 15.04
N GLU A 158 -0.37 11.73 15.66
CA GLU A 158 -1.54 12.60 15.86
C GLU A 158 -1.20 13.86 16.68
N ALA A 159 -0.38 13.71 17.73
CA ALA A 159 0.06 14.84 18.54
C ALA A 159 0.96 15.84 17.79
N LEU A 160 1.55 15.46 16.65
CA LEU A 160 2.30 16.36 15.77
C LEU A 160 1.42 17.02 14.70
N VAL A 161 0.30 16.38 14.34
CA VAL A 161 -0.69 16.92 13.39
C VAL A 161 -1.49 18.07 14.03
N ASP A 162 -1.85 17.94 15.32
CA ASP A 162 -2.58 18.92 16.14
C ASP A 162 -1.80 20.24 16.41
#